data_AF-A0A4Q7MPB5-F1
#
_entry.id   AF-A0A4Q7MPB5-F1
#
_cell.length_a   1.000
_cell.length_b   1.000
_cell.length_c   1.000
_cell.angle_alpha   90.00
_cell.angle_beta   90.00
_cell.angle_gamma   90.00
#
_symmetry.space_group_name_H-M   'P 1'
#
loop_
_entity.id
_entity.type
_entity.pdbx_description
1 polymer ?
#
loop_
_entity_poly.entity_id
_entity_poly.type
_entity_poly.pdbx_seq_one_letter_code
_entity_poly.pdbx_strand_id
1 'polypeptide(L)'
;MATNPKAGRSRQEPSHAEQSGPYDFTSLPFVYRPKRGFKNASNWKVKPTDNYALALHYGEWYAAEFMRYLRSDPSRAGGNSLGLIAAAIDYQDKSGASGYWVGFFSHLERVLCQR
;
A
#
# COMPACT_ATOMS: atom_id res chain seq x y z
N MET A 1 -7.23 41.46 31.78
CA MET A 1 -6.66 41.71 30.45
C MET A 1 -5.65 40.60 30.13
N ALA A 2 -5.64 40.18 28.86
CA ALA A 2 -4.90 39.08 28.21
C ALA A 2 -3.41 38.91 28.63
N THR A 3 -2.76 37.75 28.51
CA THR A 3 -2.60 36.94 27.28
C THR A 3 -2.14 35.51 27.58
N ASN A 4 -2.47 34.62 26.66
CA ASN A 4 -2.11 33.21 26.55
C ASN A 4 -1.02 33.07 25.48
N PRO A 5 0.05 32.27 25.66
CA PRO A 5 0.85 31.80 24.53
C PRO A 5 0.60 30.31 24.27
N LYS A 6 -0.07 30.03 23.14
CA LYS A 6 0.05 28.78 22.39
C LYS A 6 1.42 28.74 21.72
N ALA A 7 2.09 27.59 21.71
CA ALA A 7 2.55 26.89 20.49
C ALA A 7 3.67 25.91 20.82
N GLY A 8 3.59 24.73 20.21
CA GLY A 8 4.63 23.71 20.25
C GLY A 8 4.09 22.29 20.09
N ARG A 9 3.11 22.08 19.20
CA ARG A 9 2.66 20.72 18.86
C ARG A 9 3.66 20.14 17.87
N SER A 10 4.69 19.49 18.40
CA SER A 10 5.62 18.70 17.60
C SER A 10 4.83 17.69 16.77
N ARG A 11 4.91 17.86 15.45
CA ARG A 11 4.39 16.96 14.43
C ARG A 11 5.17 15.66 14.57
N GLN A 12 4.62 14.70 15.30
CA GLN A 12 5.15 13.33 15.29
C GLN A 12 4.97 12.81 13.87
N GLU A 13 6.09 12.65 13.17
CA GLU A 13 6.15 11.78 11.99
C GLU A 13 5.70 10.38 12.42
N PRO A 14 4.89 9.68 11.60
CA PRO A 14 4.45 8.35 11.96
C PRO A 14 5.67 7.43 12.04
N SER A 15 6.06 7.11 13.27
CA SER A 15 7.06 6.09 13.57
C SER A 15 6.64 4.79 12.89
N HIS A 16 7.51 4.27 12.03
CA HIS A 16 7.46 2.91 11.49
C HIS A 16 7.66 1.90 12.63
N ALA A 17 6.71 1.84 13.57
CA ALA A 17 6.68 0.82 14.59
C ALA A 17 6.51 -0.52 13.87
N GLU A 18 7.50 -1.39 14.02
CA GLU A 18 7.46 -2.78 13.60
C GLU A 18 6.18 -3.42 14.12
N GLN A 19 5.22 -3.66 13.22
CA GLN A 19 3.99 -4.37 13.55
C GLN A 19 4.30 -5.86 13.63
N SER A 20 4.61 -6.34 14.84
CA SER A 20 4.85 -7.75 15.17
C SER A 20 3.54 -8.55 15.37
N GLY A 21 2.62 -8.43 14.41
CA GLY A 21 1.47 -9.34 14.27
C GLY A 21 1.66 -10.24 13.05
N PRO A 22 0.89 -11.33 12.88
CA PRO A 22 0.88 -12.06 11.62
C PRO A 22 0.55 -11.05 10.51
N TYR A 23 1.45 -10.90 9.53
CA TYR A 23 1.22 -10.05 8.37
C TYR A 23 -0.07 -10.53 7.71
N ASP A 24 -1.16 -9.80 7.88
CA ASP A 24 -2.46 -10.14 7.31
C ASP A 24 -2.61 -9.46 5.96
N PHE A 25 -3.35 -10.06 5.05
CA PHE A 25 -3.63 -9.45 3.76
C PHE A 25 -4.38 -8.12 3.94
N THR A 26 -5.23 -8.02 4.96
CA THR A 26 -6.00 -6.79 5.24
C THR A 26 -5.16 -5.68 5.86
N SER A 27 -3.94 -5.97 6.35
CA SER A 27 -3.02 -4.96 6.86
C SER A 27 -2.15 -4.32 5.77
N LEU A 28 -2.24 -4.80 4.52
CA LEU A 28 -1.52 -4.21 3.40
C LEU A 28 -2.01 -2.77 3.14
N PRO A 29 -1.12 -1.80 2.90
CA PRO A 29 -1.45 -0.38 2.88
C PRO A 29 -2.37 0.07 1.73
N PHE A 30 -2.55 -0.80 0.74
CA PHE A 30 -3.42 -0.61 -0.43
C PHE A 30 -4.67 -1.49 -0.40
N VAL A 31 -4.86 -2.29 0.66
CA VAL A 31 -6.08 -3.10 0.86
C VAL A 31 -7.04 -2.33 1.75
N TYR A 32 -8.27 -2.16 1.28
CA TYR A 32 -9.32 -1.50 2.02
C TYR A 32 -10.43 -2.48 2.38
N ARG A 33 -10.73 -2.56 3.68
CA ARG A 33 -11.87 -3.30 4.24
C ARG A 33 -12.71 -2.33 5.07
N PRO A 34 -13.97 -2.07 4.70
CA PRO A 34 -14.87 -1.24 5.50
C PRO A 34 -15.23 -1.95 6.81
N LYS A 35 -15.48 -1.18 7.88
CA LYS A 35 -15.82 -1.73 9.21
C LYS A 35 -17.16 -2.46 9.25
N ARG A 36 -18.06 -2.21 8.30
CA ARG A 36 -19.40 -2.81 8.24
C ARG A 36 -19.76 -3.20 6.80
N GLY A 37 -20.00 -4.49 6.59
CA GLY A 37 -20.32 -5.08 5.28
C GLY A 37 -19.12 -5.12 4.33
N PHE A 38 -19.36 -5.45 3.06
CA PHE A 38 -18.34 -5.53 2.00
C PHE A 38 -18.47 -4.43 0.94
N LYS A 39 -19.47 -3.57 1.07
CA LYS A 39 -19.70 -2.47 0.13
C LYS A 39 -18.49 -1.53 0.15
N ASN A 40 -17.85 -1.35 -1.01
CA ASN A 40 -16.63 -0.58 -1.23
C ASN A 40 -15.32 -1.24 -0.77
N ALA A 41 -15.30 -2.51 -0.39
CA ALA A 41 -14.04 -3.23 -0.18
C ALA A 41 -13.22 -3.25 -1.48
N SER A 42 -11.90 -3.10 -1.37
CA SER A 42 -11.00 -3.18 -2.53
C SER A 42 -9.67 -3.80 -2.12
N ASN A 43 -9.09 -4.59 -3.02
CA ASN A 43 -7.71 -5.07 -2.89
C ASN A 43 -6.70 -4.07 -3.46
N TRP A 44 -7.19 -2.96 -4.01
CA TRP A 44 -6.40 -1.87 -4.53
C TRP A 44 -7.12 -0.54 -4.27
N LYS A 45 -6.71 0.14 -3.19
CA LYS A 45 -7.22 1.45 -2.82
C LYS A 45 -6.04 2.39 -2.55
N VAL A 46 -5.70 3.14 -3.58
CA VAL A 46 -4.60 4.12 -3.53
C VAL A 46 -5.13 5.54 -3.36
N LYS A 47 -4.27 6.44 -2.90
CA LYS A 47 -4.61 7.86 -2.79
C LYS A 47 -4.56 8.49 -4.20
N PRO A 48 -5.56 9.29 -4.62
CA PRO A 48 -5.46 10.06 -5.85
C PRO A 48 -4.24 10.99 -5.79
N THR A 49 -3.51 11.09 -6.90
CA THR A 49 -2.36 11.98 -7.01
C THR A 49 -2.05 12.26 -8.48
N ASP A 50 -1.54 13.46 -8.76
CA ASP A 50 -1.00 13.82 -10.07
C ASP A 50 0.53 13.63 -10.14
N ASN A 51 1.17 13.27 -9.02
CA ASN A 51 2.61 13.05 -8.96
C ASN A 51 2.95 11.58 -9.24
N TYR A 52 3.23 11.30 -10.50
CA TYR A 52 3.60 9.96 -10.97
C TYR A 52 4.83 9.38 -10.26
N ALA A 53 5.90 10.17 -10.09
CA ALA A 53 7.14 9.68 -9.47
C ALA A 53 6.94 9.29 -8.00
N LEU A 54 6.15 10.08 -7.26
CA LEU A 54 5.77 9.76 -5.89
C LEU A 54 4.90 8.50 -5.83
N ALA A 55 3.92 8.37 -6.71
CA ALA A 55 3.09 7.18 -6.82
C ALA A 55 3.93 5.93 -7.13
N LEU A 56 4.92 6.06 -8.02
CA LEU A 56 5.86 5.00 -8.37
C LEU A 56 6.65 4.50 -7.17
N HIS A 57 7.24 5.40 -6.37
CA HIS A 57 7.95 5.01 -5.15
C HIS A 57 7.04 4.35 -4.12
N TYR A 58 5.81 4.84 -3.94
CA TYR A 58 4.86 4.15 -3.07
C TYR A 58 4.44 2.78 -3.61
N GLY A 59 4.32 2.64 -4.94
CA GLY A 59 4.07 1.36 -5.60
C GLY A 59 5.17 0.34 -5.30
N GLU A 60 6.43 0.74 -5.39
CA GLU A 60 7.58 -0.11 -5.03
C GLU A 60 7.50 -0.53 -3.55
N TRP A 61 7.17 0.39 -2.65
CA TRP A 61 6.97 0.08 -1.23
C TRP A 61 5.79 -0.88 -0.99
N TYR A 62 4.68 -0.72 -1.71
CA TYR A 62 3.53 -1.62 -1.65
C TYR A 62 3.90 -3.04 -2.07
N ALA A 63 4.71 -3.19 -3.11
CA ALA A 63 5.21 -4.49 -3.53
C ALA A 63 6.11 -5.12 -2.46
N ALA A 64 6.97 -4.33 -1.81
CA ALA A 64 7.79 -4.81 -0.71
C ALA A 64 6.94 -5.34 0.47
N GLU A 65 5.89 -4.61 0.87
CA GLU A 65 4.96 -5.07 1.92
C GLU A 65 4.18 -6.32 1.50
N PHE A 66 3.76 -6.42 0.23
CA PHE A 66 3.13 -7.63 -0.30
C PHE A 66 4.09 -8.84 -0.27
N MET A 67 5.37 -8.63 -0.61
CA MET A 67 6.38 -9.68 -0.52
C MET A 67 6.65 -10.10 0.93
N ARG A 68 6.65 -9.15 1.90
CA ARG A 68 6.72 -9.49 3.34
C ARG A 68 5.51 -10.34 3.76
N TYR A 69 4.31 -9.99 3.30
CA TYR A 69 3.11 -10.79 3.52
C TYR A 69 3.25 -12.22 2.98
N LEU A 70 3.75 -12.40 1.75
CA LEU A 70 3.97 -13.74 1.17
C LEU A 70 5.07 -14.53 1.91
N ARG A 71 6.16 -13.87 2.30
CA ARG A 71 7.27 -14.51 3.02
C ARG A 71 6.88 -14.92 4.45
N SER A 72 5.91 -14.24 5.05
CA SER A 72 5.44 -14.58 6.40
C SER A 72 4.76 -15.95 6.47
N ASP A 73 4.18 -16.40 5.36
CA ASP A 73 3.53 -17.70 5.25
C ASP A 73 3.51 -18.14 3.77
N PRO A 74 4.47 -18.99 3.34
CA PRO A 74 4.61 -19.41 1.95
C PRO A 74 3.40 -20.15 1.39
N SER A 75 2.50 -20.70 2.23
CA SER A 75 1.28 -21.37 1.76
C SER A 75 0.30 -20.42 1.05
N ARG A 76 0.47 -19.11 1.26
CA ARG A 76 -0.31 -18.05 0.62
C ARG A 76 0.13 -17.79 -0.81
N ALA A 77 1.36 -18.16 -1.17
CA ALA A 77 1.79 -18.13 -2.55
C ALA A 77 0.97 -19.15 -3.36
N GLY A 78 0.43 -18.72 -4.51
CA GLY A 78 -0.49 -19.54 -5.31
C GLY A 78 -1.97 -19.39 -4.92
N GLY A 79 -2.30 -18.71 -3.81
CA GLY A 79 -3.68 -18.42 -3.40
C GLY A 79 -4.41 -17.34 -4.21
N ASN A 80 -3.88 -16.98 -5.39
CA ASN A 80 -4.42 -15.95 -6.29
C ASN A 80 -4.50 -14.51 -5.72
N SER A 81 -3.84 -14.19 -4.61
CA SER A 81 -3.86 -12.83 -4.04
C SER A 81 -3.36 -11.77 -5.00
N LEU A 82 -2.33 -12.07 -5.81
CA LEU A 82 -1.84 -11.15 -6.85
C LEU A 82 -2.87 -10.90 -7.95
N GLY A 83 -3.60 -11.94 -8.39
CA GLY A 83 -4.68 -11.80 -9.37
C GLY A 83 -5.85 -10.97 -8.83
N LEU A 84 -6.18 -11.13 -7.54
CA LEU A 84 -7.20 -10.33 -6.86
C LEU A 84 -6.81 -8.87 -6.69
N ILE A 85 -5.52 -8.56 -6.55
CA ILE A 85 -5.00 -7.19 -6.58
C ILE A 85 -5.10 -6.64 -8.00
N ALA A 86 -4.57 -7.37 -8.98
CA ALA A 86 -4.55 -6.96 -10.38
C ALA A 86 -5.96 -6.68 -10.94
N ALA A 87 -6.96 -7.47 -10.55
CA ALA A 87 -8.35 -7.27 -10.95
C ALA A 87 -9.01 -6.02 -10.34
N ALA A 88 -8.45 -5.48 -9.24
CA ALA A 88 -8.95 -4.28 -8.58
C ALA A 88 -8.29 -2.97 -9.07
N ILE A 89 -7.26 -3.07 -9.91
CA ILE A 89 -6.54 -1.91 -10.47
C ILE A 89 -7.35 -1.31 -11.61
N ASP A 90 -7.49 0.01 -11.61
CA ASP A 90 -7.96 0.76 -12.77
C ASP A 90 -6.78 1.04 -13.71
N TYR A 91 -6.63 0.22 -14.75
CA TYR A 91 -5.57 0.39 -15.76
C TYR A 91 -5.85 1.52 -16.75
N GLN A 92 -7.03 2.13 -16.71
CA GLN A 92 -7.38 3.26 -17.57
C GLN A 92 -7.15 4.61 -16.90
N ASP A 93 -6.66 4.62 -15.64
CA ASP A 93 -6.32 5.84 -14.92
C ASP A 93 -5.18 6.59 -15.63
N LYS A 94 -5.49 7.81 -16.09
CA LYS A 94 -4.55 8.70 -16.79
C LYS A 94 -3.87 9.70 -15.85
N SER A 95 -4.20 9.68 -14.56
CA SER A 95 -3.56 10.53 -13.55
C SER A 95 -2.18 10.00 -13.16
N GLY A 96 -1.48 10.76 -12.31
CA GLY A 96 -0.23 10.32 -11.70
C GLY A 96 -0.39 9.05 -10.83
N ALA A 97 -1.60 8.71 -10.38
CA ALA A 97 -1.85 7.51 -9.58
C ALA A 97 -1.61 6.21 -10.35
N SER A 98 -1.54 6.25 -11.68
CA SER A 98 -1.03 5.12 -12.48
C SER A 98 0.37 4.66 -12.06
N GLY A 99 1.19 5.56 -11.52
CA GLY A 99 2.52 5.23 -11.00
C GLY A 99 2.50 4.17 -9.90
N TYR A 100 1.44 4.08 -9.08
CA TYR A 100 1.35 3.08 -8.01
C TYR A 100 1.44 1.65 -8.54
N TRP A 101 0.67 1.32 -9.58
CA TRP A 101 0.68 -0.04 -10.11
C TRP A 101 1.92 -0.31 -10.97
N VAL A 102 2.42 0.70 -11.68
CA VAL A 102 3.67 0.57 -12.44
C VAL A 102 4.84 0.27 -11.50
N GLY A 103 4.99 1.04 -10.41
CA GLY A 103 6.03 0.80 -9.40
C GLY A 103 5.87 -0.55 -8.70
N PHE A 104 4.63 -0.95 -8.41
CA PHE A 104 4.33 -2.25 -7.80
C PHE A 104 4.82 -3.42 -8.65
N PHE A 105 4.41 -3.49 -9.92
CA PHE A 105 4.83 -4.58 -10.79
C PHE A 105 6.31 -4.50 -11.15
N SER A 106 6.87 -3.30 -11.37
CA SER A 106 8.30 -3.12 -11.65
C SER A 106 9.16 -3.66 -10.50
N HIS A 107 8.75 -3.44 -9.24
CA HIS A 107 9.47 -3.98 -8.09
C HIS A 107 9.36 -5.50 -8.01
N LEU A 108 8.17 -6.06 -8.27
CA LEU A 108 8.01 -7.52 -8.32
C LEU A 108 8.89 -8.15 -9.41
N GLU A 109 8.94 -7.57 -10.61
CA GLU A 109 9.81 -8.02 -11.70
C GLU A 109 11.29 -8.03 -11.27
N ARG A 110 11.76 -6.94 -10.64
CA ARG A 110 13.14 -6.86 -10.13
C ARG A 110 13.43 -7.97 -9.13
N VAL A 111 12.53 -8.23 -8.19
CA VAL A 111 12.71 -9.27 -7.17
C VAL A 111 12.66 -10.68 -7.79
N LEU A 112 11.80 -10.91 -8.79
CA LEU A 112 11.71 -12.19 -9.49
C LEU A 112 12.95 -12.47 -10.36
N CYS A 113 13.59 -11.42 -10.89
CA CYS A 113 14.83 -11.54 -11.67
C CYS A 113 16.09 -11.68 -10.80
N GLN A 114 16.04 -11.35 -9.51
CA GLN A 114 17.15 -11.54 -8.58
C GLN A 114 17.19 -13.01 -8.13
N ARG A 115 18.19 -13.74 -8.60
CA ARG A 115 18.50 -15.12 -8.22
C ARG A 115 19.57 -15.16 -7.13
#